data_AF-A0A8T0TCJ4-F1
#
_entry.id   AF-A0A8T0TCJ4-F1
#
_cell.length_a   1.000
_cell.length_b   1.000
_cell.length_c   1.000
_cell.angle_alpha   90.00
_cell.angle_beta   90.00
_cell.angle_gamma   90.00
#
_symmetry.space_group_name_H-M   'P 1'
#
loop_
_entity.id
_entity.type
_entity.pdbx_description
1 polymer ?
#
loop_
_entity_poly.entity_id
_entity_poly.type
_entity_poly.pdbx_seq_one_letter_code
_entity_poly.pdbx_strand_id
1 'polypeptide(L)'
;MAKRKSRKAKAPPKKKPAKLDTAFVCPFCGHPDAVGCLIDQHIFARASCRICQESYATSANALTEPVDVYSEWIDACEIANEGVDARPPRRRRSYDDDDDF
;
A
#
# COMPACT_ATOMS: atom_id res chain seq x y z
N MET A 1 -23.43 44.85 30.08
CA MET A 1 -22.45 43.75 29.97
C MET A 1 -23.18 42.42 30.23
N ALA A 2 -23.28 41.49 29.27
CA ALA A 2 -23.54 40.07 29.56
C ALA A 2 -23.32 39.15 28.34
N LYS A 3 -22.13 38.54 28.33
CA LYS A 3 -21.75 37.19 27.87
C LYS A 3 -22.43 36.54 26.65
N ARG A 4 -21.66 36.61 25.55
CA ARG A 4 -21.62 35.77 24.35
C ARG A 4 -22.01 34.30 24.59
N LYS A 5 -22.84 33.73 23.71
CA LYS A 5 -22.92 32.27 23.50
C LYS A 5 -22.61 31.96 22.04
N SER A 6 -21.32 31.85 21.74
CA SER A 6 -20.81 31.34 20.46
C SER A 6 -21.34 29.93 20.25
N ARG A 7 -22.25 29.79 19.29
CA ARG A 7 -22.75 28.50 18.83
C ARG A 7 -21.64 27.90 17.97
N LYS A 8 -20.70 27.20 18.62
CA LYS A 8 -19.63 26.42 17.97
C LYS A 8 -20.28 25.47 16.97
N ALA A 9 -20.16 25.78 15.68
CA ALA A 9 -20.54 24.91 14.59
C ALA A 9 -19.74 23.60 14.73
N LYS A 10 -20.43 22.51 15.07
CA LYS A 10 -19.81 21.19 15.05
C LYS A 10 -19.52 20.86 13.58
N ALA A 11 -18.24 20.74 13.23
CA ALA A 11 -17.82 20.35 11.90
C ALA A 11 -18.54 19.06 11.47
N PRO A 12 -19.01 18.96 10.21
CA PRO A 12 -19.71 17.77 9.75
C PRO A 12 -18.80 16.54 9.88
N PRO A 13 -19.29 15.41 10.38
CA PRO A 13 -18.50 14.19 10.49
C PRO A 13 -18.08 13.79 9.07
N LYS A 14 -16.77 13.87 8.78
CA LYS A 14 -16.21 13.38 7.53
C LYS A 14 -16.65 11.94 7.36
N LYS A 15 -17.44 11.69 6.30
CA LYS A 15 -17.95 10.35 5.97
C LYS A 15 -16.74 9.42 5.91
N LYS A 16 -16.71 8.44 6.80
CA LYS A 16 -15.63 7.44 6.84
C LYS A 16 -15.68 6.73 5.48
N PRO A 17 -14.62 6.76 4.66
CA PRO A 17 -14.64 6.06 3.38
C PRO A 17 -14.92 4.58 3.64
N ALA A 18 -15.78 4.03 2.79
CA ALA A 18 -16.25 2.66 2.89
C ALA A 18 -15.05 1.70 2.95
N LYS A 19 -14.96 0.94 4.04
CA LYS A 19 -14.02 -0.17 4.15
C LYS A 19 -14.55 -1.26 3.21
N LEU A 20 -13.99 -1.34 2.01
CA LEU A 20 -14.18 -2.51 1.17
C LEU A 20 -13.31 -3.62 1.77
N ASP A 21 -13.96 -4.65 2.31
CA ASP A 21 -13.30 -5.86 2.80
C ASP A 21 -12.56 -6.50 1.63
N THR A 22 -11.25 -6.32 1.61
CA THR A 22 -10.36 -6.92 0.63
C THR A 22 -9.45 -7.89 1.37
N ALA A 23 -9.56 -9.16 1.02
CA ALA A 23 -8.87 -10.25 1.68
C ALA A 23 -7.40 -10.32 1.28
N PHE A 24 -6.61 -9.34 1.72
CA PHE A 24 -5.17 -9.29 1.45
C PHE A 24 -4.37 -9.80 2.65
N VAL A 25 -3.27 -10.48 2.35
CA VAL A 25 -2.32 -11.00 3.34
C VAL A 25 -1.31 -9.90 3.68
N CYS A 26 -0.98 -9.70 4.95
CA CYS A 26 0.05 -8.71 5.28
C CYS A 26 1.47 -9.26 4.98
N PRO A 27 2.33 -8.53 4.25
CA PRO A 27 3.71 -8.98 3.97
C PRO A 27 4.60 -9.07 5.21
N PHE A 28 4.26 -8.37 6.31
CA PHE A 28 5.05 -8.34 7.54
C PHE A 28 4.65 -9.43 8.53
N CYS A 29 3.35 -9.65 8.72
CA CYS A 29 2.84 -10.58 9.73
C CYS A 29 2.18 -11.84 9.18
N GLY A 30 2.03 -11.96 7.85
CA GLY A 30 1.51 -13.16 7.19
C GLY A 30 0.04 -13.47 7.45
N HIS A 31 -0.69 -12.59 8.13
CA HIS A 31 -2.11 -12.80 8.42
C HIS A 31 -2.99 -12.47 7.22
N PRO A 32 -3.90 -13.38 6.82
CA PRO A 32 -4.93 -13.09 5.83
C PRO A 32 -5.96 -12.10 6.39
N ASP A 33 -6.60 -11.33 5.51
CA ASP A 33 -7.64 -10.33 5.84
C ASP A 33 -7.18 -9.23 6.82
N ALA A 34 -5.87 -9.05 6.99
CA ALA A 34 -5.32 -8.12 7.96
C ALA A 34 -5.17 -6.71 7.39
N VAL A 35 -5.13 -6.56 6.07
CA VAL A 35 -4.86 -5.29 5.38
C VAL A 35 -6.16 -4.60 4.98
N GLY A 36 -6.32 -3.36 5.43
CA GLY A 36 -7.39 -2.47 4.98
C GLY A 36 -6.87 -1.37 4.07
N CYS A 37 -7.53 -1.19 2.92
CA CYS A 37 -7.23 -0.12 1.97
C CYS A 37 -8.20 1.06 2.14
N LEU A 38 -7.66 2.27 2.09
CA LEU A 38 -8.35 3.55 2.15
C LEU A 38 -7.97 4.35 0.91
N ILE A 39 -8.89 4.53 -0.02
CA ILE A 39 -8.67 5.33 -1.24
C ILE A 39 -9.38 6.66 -1.07
N ASP A 40 -8.63 7.75 -1.09
CA ASP A 40 -9.17 9.11 -1.16
C ASP A 40 -9.32 9.47 -2.65
N GLN A 41 -10.52 9.93 -3.05
CA GLN A 41 -10.94 10.09 -4.44
C GLN A 41 -10.04 11.06 -5.25
N HIS A 42 -8.92 10.53 -5.76
CA HIS A 42 -7.93 11.10 -6.69
C HIS A 42 -6.72 11.82 -6.09
N ILE A 43 -6.36 11.56 -4.83
CA ILE A 43 -5.16 12.18 -4.24
C ILE A 43 -4.15 11.11 -3.81
N PHE A 44 -4.60 10.11 -3.05
CA PHE A 44 -3.74 9.04 -2.57
C PHE A 44 -4.56 7.84 -2.12
N ALA A 45 -3.94 6.66 -2.15
CA ALA A 45 -4.42 5.47 -1.48
C ALA A 45 -3.49 5.08 -0.34
N ARG A 46 -4.07 4.51 0.70
CA ARG A 46 -3.35 4.05 1.89
C ARG A 46 -3.77 2.63 2.26
N ALA A 47 -2.82 1.71 2.26
CA ALA A 47 -2.97 0.37 2.83
C ALA A 47 -2.49 0.38 4.29
N SER A 48 -3.18 -0.32 5.17
CA SER A 48 -2.82 -0.41 6.59
C SER A 48 -3.14 -1.78 7.15
N CYS A 49 -2.18 -2.40 7.85
CA CYS A 49 -2.42 -3.65 8.55
C CYS A 49 -3.05 -3.39 9.92
N ARG A 50 -4.13 -4.09 10.26
CA ARG A 50 -4.78 -3.98 11.58
C ARG A 50 -4.03 -4.71 12.70
N ILE A 51 -3.10 -5.59 12.36
CA ILE A 51 -2.40 -6.47 13.31
C ILE A 51 -1.04 -5.87 13.66
N CYS A 52 -0.14 -5.71 12.68
CA CYS A 52 1.18 -5.10 12.91
C CYS A 52 1.19 -3.57 12.85
N GLN A 53 0.06 -2.92 12.49
CA GLN A 53 -0.08 -1.46 12.38
C GLN A 53 0.81 -0.78 11.33
N GLU A 54 1.49 -1.55 10.49
CA GLU A 54 2.24 -1.03 9.34
C GLU A 54 1.29 -0.36 8.34
N SER A 55 1.70 0.76 7.76
CA SER A 55 0.89 1.47 6.78
C SER A 55 1.72 1.97 5.60
N TYR A 56 1.20 1.77 4.41
CA TYR A 56 1.79 2.18 3.15
C TYR A 56 0.87 3.16 2.43
N ALA A 57 1.41 4.20 1.82
CA ALA A 57 0.65 5.17 1.06
C ALA A 57 1.30 5.36 -0.32
N THR A 58 0.47 5.34 -1.36
CA THR A 58 0.89 5.58 -2.75
C THR A 58 -0.07 6.56 -3.42
N SER A 59 0.36 7.15 -4.53
CA SER A 59 -0.49 7.97 -5.38
C SER A 59 -1.56 7.10 -6.03
N ALA A 60 -2.83 7.49 -5.88
CA ALA A 60 -3.96 6.79 -6.49
C ALA A 60 -4.64 7.68 -7.52
N ASN A 61 -4.98 7.08 -8.66
CA ASN A 61 -5.71 7.71 -9.75
C ASN A 61 -7.14 7.16 -9.81
N ALA A 62 -7.96 7.67 -10.74
CA ALA A 62 -9.36 7.25 -10.91
C ALA A 62 -9.55 5.76 -11.26
N LEU A 63 -8.50 5.10 -11.76
CA LEU A 63 -8.48 3.69 -12.13
C LEU A 63 -7.78 2.81 -11.08
N THR A 64 -7.28 3.40 -9.99
CA THR A 64 -6.53 2.65 -8.98
C THR A 64 -7.47 1.79 -8.16
N GLU A 65 -7.30 0.49 -8.28
CA GLU A 65 -7.97 -0.53 -7.51
C GLU A 65 -7.18 -0.84 -6.24
N PRO A 66 -7.84 -1.35 -5.18
CA PRO A 66 -7.14 -1.72 -3.95
C PRO A 66 -6.09 -2.82 -4.16
N VAL A 67 -6.22 -3.62 -5.23
CA VAL A 67 -5.22 -4.61 -5.63
C VAL A 67 -3.93 -3.95 -6.12
N ASP A 68 -4.02 -2.84 -6.89
CA ASP A 68 -2.85 -2.12 -7.40
C ASP A 68 -2.01 -1.55 -6.25
N VAL A 69 -2.69 -1.01 -5.23
CA VAL A 69 -2.07 -0.47 -4.01
C VAL A 69 -1.37 -1.56 -3.23
N TYR A 70 -1.96 -2.76 -3.18
CA TYR A 70 -1.38 -3.91 -2.51
C TYR A 70 -0.16 -4.44 -3.27
N SER A 71 -0.21 -4.58 -4.61
CA SER A 71 0.95 -5.00 -5.40
C SER A 71 2.11 -4.02 -5.27
N GLU A 72 1.86 -2.71 -5.38
CA GLU A 72 2.89 -1.69 -5.16
C GLU A 72 3.50 -1.76 -3.76
N TRP A 73 2.69 -2.09 -2.74
CA TRP A 73 3.21 -2.26 -1.38
C TRP A 73 4.17 -3.47 -1.30
N ILE A 74 3.82 -4.59 -1.94
CA ILE A 74 4.69 -5.78 -2.01
C ILE A 74 5.99 -5.45 -2.75
N ASP A 75 5.90 -4.82 -3.92
CA ASP A 75 7.07 -4.44 -4.72
C ASP A 75 7.98 -3.46 -3.96
N ALA A 76 7.40 -2.47 -3.28
CA ALA A 76 8.15 -1.52 -2.44
C ALA A 76 8.85 -2.23 -1.26
N CYS A 77 8.20 -3.22 -0.65
CA CYS A 77 8.81 -4.05 0.38
C CYS A 77 9.94 -4.93 -0.18
N GLU A 78 9.77 -5.49 -1.38
CA GLU A 78 10.81 -6.27 -2.04
C GLU A 78 12.03 -5.40 -2.39
N ILE A 79 11.83 -4.23 -2.99
CA ILE A 79 12.90 -3.29 -3.32
C ILE A 79 13.65 -2.82 -2.07
N ALA A 80 12.92 -2.52 -0.99
CA ALA A 80 13.54 -2.14 0.29
C ALA A 80 14.40 -3.26 0.88
N ASN A 81 14.03 -4.53 0.63
CA ASN A 81 14.78 -5.70 1.07
C ASN A 81 15.89 -6.11 0.07
N GLU A 82 15.74 -5.85 -1.22
CA GLU A 82 16.74 -6.16 -2.27
C GLU A 82 18.01 -5.32 -2.07
N GLY A 83 17.89 -4.13 -1.47
CA GLY A 83 19.06 -3.36 -1.01
C GLY A 83 19.90 -4.04 0.09
N VAL A 84 19.40 -5.11 0.71
CA VAL A 84 20.08 -5.87 1.78
C VAL A 84 20.66 -7.19 1.26
N ASP A 85 20.06 -7.82 0.25
CA ASP A 85 20.58 -9.03 -0.37
C ASP A 85 21.40 -8.66 -1.63
N ALA A 86 22.68 -8.39 -1.42
CA ALA A 86 23.71 -8.36 -2.45
C ALA A 86 23.91 -9.75 -3.09
N ARG A 87 22.85 -10.34 -3.62
CA ARG A 87 22.92 -11.60 -4.33
C ARG A 87 22.97 -11.29 -5.80
N PRO A 88 24.12 -11.53 -6.47
CA PRO A 88 24.24 -11.21 -7.89
C PRO A 88 23.14 -11.94 -8.66
N PRO A 89 22.57 -11.32 -9.71
CA PRO A 89 21.60 -11.96 -10.57
C PRO A 89 22.16 -13.32 -10.94
N ARG A 90 21.40 -14.39 -10.70
CA ARG A 90 21.81 -15.75 -11.06
C ARG A 90 22.19 -15.69 -12.53
N ARG A 91 23.50 -15.76 -12.81
CA ARG A 91 24.07 -15.68 -14.15
C ARG A 91 23.17 -16.50 -15.06
N ARG A 92 22.49 -15.82 -16.00
CA ARG A 92 21.93 -16.53 -17.15
C ARG A 92 23.09 -17.32 -17.73
N ARG A 93 22.95 -18.63 -17.65
CA ARG A 93 23.87 -19.63 -18.17
C ARG A 93 24.32 -19.16 -19.54
N SER A 94 25.62 -18.93 -19.69
CA SER A 94 26.27 -18.73 -20.97
C SER A 94 25.82 -19.83 -21.90
N TYR A 95 25.12 -19.47 -22.97
CA TYR A 95 25.05 -20.32 -24.16
C TYR A 95 26.32 -20.00 -24.94
N ASP A 96 27.40 -20.62 -24.46
CA ASP A 96 28.62 -20.83 -25.20
C ASP A 96 28.48 -22.26 -25.71
N ASP A 97 27.95 -22.43 -26.93
CA ASP A 97 28.22 -23.56 -27.83
C ASP A 97 27.48 -23.37 -29.18
N ASP A 98 28.18 -23.69 -30.29
CA ASP A 98 27.75 -23.81 -31.70
C ASP A 98 27.55 -22.49 -32.48
N ASP A 99 28.31 -22.14 -33.54
CA ASP A 99 29.02 -22.96 -34.53
C ASP A 99 29.99 -22.08 -35.35
N ASP A 100 31.11 -22.68 -35.74
CA ASP A 100 32.24 -22.18 -36.52
C ASP A 100 31.99 -22.40 -38.02
N PHE A 101 31.79 -21.33 -38.81
CA PHE A 101 32.19 -21.26 -40.23
C PHE A 101 32.24 -19.82 -40.78
#